data_AF-A0A940L5Y5-F1
#
_entry.id   AF-A0A940L5Y5-F1
#
_cell.length_a   1.000
_cell.length_b   1.000
_cell.length_c   1.000
_cell.angle_alpha   90.00
_cell.angle_beta   90.00
_cell.angle_gamma   90.00
#
_symmetry.space_group_name_H-M   'P 1'
#
loop_
_entity.id
_entity.type
_entity.pdbx_description
1 polymer ?
#
loop_
_entity_poly.entity_id
_entity_poly.type
_entity_poly.pdbx_seq_one_letter_code
_entity_poly.pdbx_strand_id
1 'polypeptide(L)'
;FEDFKATEKNLKEALGHDTKTLNEYLRILEELELVQQIQSEGAEESYWISKNKLFKIPGEISDPAIGLFHAQTMKEAQTRLQSLSLYNQFRTLYFSLDQAAFEDICETLNDVANRLKVKYCNNYINDKRLFKFNFQLYPVTDLLNTASKMS
;
A
#
# COMPACT_ATOMS: atom_id res chain seq x y z
N PHE A 1 14.29 -4.74 -1.63
CA PHE A 1 14.80 -5.77 -2.54
C PHE A 1 16.30 -5.57 -2.62
N GLU A 2 17.08 -6.61 -2.40
CA GLU A 2 18.56 -6.56 -2.41
C GLU A 2 19.12 -6.73 -3.82
N ASP A 3 18.35 -7.34 -4.73
CA ASP A 3 18.72 -7.54 -6.14
C ASP A 3 18.28 -6.40 -7.07
N PHE A 4 17.24 -5.65 -6.70
CA PHE A 4 16.82 -4.45 -7.41
C PHE A 4 17.45 -3.20 -6.80
N LYS A 5 18.45 -2.63 -7.49
CA LYS A 5 18.96 -1.29 -7.17
C LYS A 5 18.00 -0.26 -7.76
N ALA A 6 17.31 0.49 -6.90
CA ALA A 6 16.40 1.56 -7.32
C ALA A 6 17.16 2.81 -7.77
N THR A 7 17.97 2.67 -8.83
CA THR A 7 18.56 3.79 -9.56
C THR A 7 17.47 4.48 -10.38
N GLU A 8 17.71 5.72 -10.80
CA GLU A 8 16.75 6.47 -11.62
C GLU A 8 16.36 5.68 -12.89
N LYS A 9 17.35 5.08 -13.56
CA LYS A 9 17.16 4.25 -14.75
C LYS A 9 16.22 3.07 -14.46
N ASN A 10 16.49 2.30 -13.40
CA ASN A 10 15.72 1.10 -13.09
C ASN A 10 14.29 1.44 -12.63
N LEU A 11 14.11 2.54 -11.90
CA LEU A 11 12.79 3.03 -11.50
C LEU A 11 11.97 3.50 -12.70
N LYS A 12 12.61 4.20 -13.64
CA LYS A 12 11.99 4.63 -14.90
C LYS A 12 11.48 3.44 -15.71
N GLU A 13 12.30 2.42 -15.87
CA GLU A 13 11.93 1.19 -16.59
C GLU A 13 10.81 0.43 -15.87
N ALA A 14 10.86 0.33 -14.54
CA ALA A 14 9.87 -0.41 -13.76
C ALA A 14 8.50 0.29 -13.65
N LEU A 15 8.49 1.62 -13.54
CA LEU A 15 7.28 2.40 -13.28
C LEU A 15 6.68 3.03 -14.55
N GLY A 16 7.47 3.19 -15.61
CA GLY A 16 7.01 3.77 -16.88
C GLY A 16 6.74 5.28 -16.83
N HIS A 17 7.30 5.99 -15.86
CA HIS A 17 7.22 7.46 -15.76
C HIS A 17 8.43 8.13 -16.40
N ASP A 18 8.31 9.38 -16.84
CA ASP A 18 9.47 10.16 -17.29
C ASP A 18 10.35 10.62 -16.11
N THR A 19 11.59 11.01 -16.42
CA THR A 19 12.60 11.43 -15.43
C THR A 19 12.13 12.60 -14.56
N LYS A 20 11.41 13.58 -15.13
CA LYS A 20 11.01 14.78 -14.39
C LYS A 20 9.97 14.42 -13.33
N THR A 21 8.95 13.67 -13.71
CA THR A 21 7.91 13.19 -12.78
C THR A 21 8.48 12.24 -11.73
N LEU A 22 9.39 11.33 -12.11
CA LEU A 22 10.05 10.43 -11.17
C LEU A 22 10.82 11.20 -10.09
N ASN A 23 11.62 12.21 -10.49
CA ASN A 23 12.41 13.00 -9.56
C ASN A 23 11.54 13.86 -8.63
N GLU A 24 10.41 14.37 -9.12
CA GLU A 24 9.44 15.08 -8.29
C GLU A 24 8.86 14.17 -7.20
N TYR A 25 8.48 12.93 -7.54
CA TYR A 25 7.98 11.96 -6.57
C TYR A 25 9.03 11.55 -5.54
N LEU A 26 10.26 11.28 -5.99
CA LEU A 26 11.35 10.91 -5.08
C LEU A 26 11.69 12.03 -4.11
N ARG A 27 11.67 13.29 -4.57
CA ARG A 27 11.84 14.46 -3.69
C ARG A 27 10.75 14.54 -2.64
N ILE A 28 9.48 14.40 -3.03
CA ILE A 28 8.35 14.42 -2.07
C ILE A 28 8.51 13.29 -1.04
N LEU A 29 8.86 12.09 -1.49
CA LEU A 29 9.06 10.94 -0.59
C LEU A 29 10.25 11.14 0.37
N GLU A 30 11.30 11.84 -0.07
CA GLU A 30 12.45 12.19 0.75
C GLU A 30 12.09 13.26 1.79
N GLU A 31 11.34 14.30 1.38
CA GLU A 31 10.79 15.34 2.27
C GLU A 31 9.86 14.76 3.34
N LEU A 32 9.12 13.69 3.01
CA LEU A 32 8.29 12.94 3.95
C LEU A 32 9.07 11.91 4.79
N GLU A 33 10.40 11.87 4.66
CA GLU A 33 11.27 10.92 5.33
C GLU A 33 10.92 9.43 5.08
N LEU A 34 10.33 9.13 3.93
CA LEU A 34 9.96 7.76 3.55
C LEU A 34 11.07 7.04 2.78
N VAL A 35 11.91 7.80 2.08
CA VAL A 35 13.06 7.31 1.32
C VAL A 35 14.32 8.11 1.65
N GLN A 36 15.46 7.57 1.25
CA GLN A 36 16.74 8.29 1.21
C GLN A 36 17.56 7.80 0.03
N GLN A 37 18.35 8.70 -0.53
CA GLN A 37 19.35 8.36 -1.53
C GLN A 37 20.63 7.86 -0.85
N ILE A 38 21.15 6.72 -1.29
CA ILE A 38 22.44 6.17 -0.86
C ILE A 38 23.40 6.20 -2.04
N GLN A 39 24.61 6.67 -1.77
CA GLN A 39 25.75 6.51 -2.66
C GLN A 39 26.72 5.54 -1.98
N SER A 40 26.90 4.36 -2.57
CA SER A 40 27.88 3.40 -2.05
C SER A 40 29.30 3.85 -2.40
N GLU A 41 30.24 3.71 -1.45
CA GLU A 41 31.64 4.02 -1.69
C GLU A 41 32.17 3.23 -2.90
N GLY A 42 32.65 3.95 -3.92
CA GLY A 42 33.15 3.36 -5.17
C GLY A 42 32.09 3.03 -6.23
N ALA A 43 30.81 3.36 -6.02
CA ALA A 43 29.77 3.22 -7.04
C ALA A 43 29.59 4.51 -7.86
N GLU A 44 29.49 4.38 -9.18
CA GLU A 44 29.23 5.52 -10.10
C GLU A 44 27.79 6.05 -9.99
N GLU A 45 26.84 5.24 -9.50
CA GLU A 45 25.43 5.58 -9.42
C GLU A 45 24.89 5.49 -7.99
N SER A 46 24.13 6.50 -7.60
CA SER A 46 23.32 6.49 -6.38
C SER A 46 21.99 5.75 -6.61
N TYR A 47 21.44 5.19 -5.53
CA TYR A 47 20.15 4.50 -5.57
C TYR A 47 19.31 4.83 -4.35
N TRP A 48 18.00 4.70 -4.50
CA TRP A 48 17.03 5.03 -3.46
C TRP A 48 16.73 3.82 -2.58
N ILE A 49 16.62 4.04 -1.28
CA ILE A 49 16.09 3.02 -0.37
C ILE A 49 14.95 3.59 0.46
N SER A 50 14.00 2.74 0.83
CA SER A 50 12.97 3.13 1.79
C SER A 50 13.53 3.08 3.22
N LYS A 51 13.29 4.14 4.00
CA LYS A 51 13.65 4.19 5.42
C LYS A 51 12.79 3.24 6.26
N ASN A 52 11.52 3.08 5.88
CA ASN A 52 10.53 2.27 6.60
C ASN A 52 9.88 1.23 5.68
N LYS A 53 9.99 -0.05 6.05
CA LYS A 53 9.29 -1.15 5.33
C LYS A 53 7.76 -1.11 5.50
N LEU A 54 7.26 -0.25 6.38
CA LEU A 54 5.85 -0.03 6.66
C LEU A 54 5.70 1.44 7.08
N PHE A 55 4.87 2.20 6.39
CA PHE A 55 4.48 3.54 6.83
C PHE A 55 2.98 3.52 7.16
N LYS A 56 2.62 4.11 8.29
CA LYS A 56 1.23 4.30 8.71
C LYS A 56 0.89 5.76 8.51
N ILE A 57 -0.16 6.05 7.75
CA ILE A 57 -0.65 7.42 7.62
C ILE A 57 -1.43 7.76 8.91
N PRO A 58 -1.11 8.86 9.62
CA PRO A 58 -1.83 9.26 10.82
C PRO A 58 -3.30 9.59 10.50
N GLY A 59 -4.22 9.00 11.28
CA GLY A 59 -5.66 9.09 11.04
C GLY A 59 -6.27 10.49 11.20
N GLU A 60 -5.63 11.39 11.95
CA GLU A 60 -6.19 12.72 12.28
C GLU A 60 -5.88 13.80 11.24
N ILE A 61 -4.97 13.57 10.28
CA ILE A 61 -4.48 14.58 9.32
C ILE A 61 -4.95 14.34 7.87
N SER A 62 -5.71 13.28 7.57
CA SER A 62 -5.73 12.79 6.17
C SER A 62 -7.04 12.30 5.58
N ASP A 63 -8.22 12.76 6.01
CA ASP A 63 -9.47 12.36 5.33
C ASP A 63 -9.45 12.60 3.80
N PRO A 64 -8.99 13.76 3.28
CA PRO A 64 -8.91 13.99 1.84
C PRO A 64 -7.82 13.15 1.15
N ALA A 65 -6.68 12.96 1.80
CA ALA A 65 -5.55 12.23 1.22
C ALA A 65 -5.78 10.71 1.22
N ILE A 66 -6.37 10.18 2.30
CA ILE A 66 -6.87 8.80 2.39
C ILE A 66 -7.96 8.60 1.34
N GLY A 67 -8.93 9.51 1.24
CA GLY A 67 -9.97 9.47 0.21
C GLY A 67 -9.40 9.44 -1.22
N LEU A 68 -8.42 10.30 -1.51
CA LEU A 68 -7.73 10.32 -2.81
C LEU A 68 -6.97 9.02 -3.07
N PHE A 69 -6.24 8.51 -2.08
CA PHE A 69 -5.52 7.25 -2.18
C PHE A 69 -6.45 6.06 -2.45
N HIS A 70 -7.60 6.00 -1.77
CA HIS A 70 -8.62 4.98 -2.03
C HIS A 70 -9.19 5.10 -3.44
N ALA A 71 -9.55 6.31 -3.88
CA ALA A 71 -10.07 6.55 -5.22
C ALA A 71 -9.06 6.13 -6.30
N GLN A 72 -7.78 6.46 -6.11
CA GLN A 72 -6.70 6.06 -7.02
C GLN A 72 -6.47 4.55 -7.01
N THR A 73 -6.49 3.90 -5.84
CA THR A 73 -6.36 2.44 -5.74
C THR A 73 -7.53 1.72 -6.40
N MET A 74 -8.75 2.23 -6.27
CA MET A 74 -9.92 1.69 -6.96
C MET A 74 -9.85 1.90 -8.47
N LYS A 75 -9.38 3.08 -8.92
CA LYS A 75 -9.14 3.35 -10.35
C LYS A 75 -8.08 2.41 -10.92
N GLU A 76 -6.97 2.20 -10.21
CA GLU A 76 -5.93 1.24 -10.57
C GLU A 76 -6.50 -0.18 -10.71
N ALA A 77 -7.27 -0.62 -9.71
CA ALA A 77 -7.95 -1.92 -9.73
C ALA A 77 -8.93 -2.03 -10.90
N GLN A 78 -9.73 -1.00 -11.18
CA GLN A 78 -10.67 -0.96 -12.30
C GLN A 78 -9.96 -1.05 -13.66
N THR A 79 -8.86 -0.31 -13.86
CA THR A 79 -8.04 -0.39 -15.07
C THR A 79 -7.44 -1.79 -15.26
N ARG A 80 -7.04 -2.46 -14.16
CA ARG A 80 -6.54 -3.84 -14.19
C ARG A 80 -7.66 -4.89 -14.39
N LEU A 81 -8.87 -4.64 -13.90
CA LEU A 81 -10.04 -5.50 -14.14
C LEU A 81 -10.44 -5.49 -15.61
N GLN A 82 -10.29 -4.35 -16.29
CA GLN A 82 -10.52 -4.22 -17.73
C GLN A 82 -9.46 -4.95 -18.58
N SER A 83 -8.27 -5.20 -18.02
CA SER A 83 -7.30 -6.11 -18.64
C SER A 83 -7.68 -7.56 -18.31
N LEU A 84 -8.22 -8.28 -19.30
CA LEU A 84 -8.57 -9.71 -19.23
C LEU A 84 -7.41 -10.53 -18.64
N SER A 85 -7.46 -10.84 -17.35
CA SER A 85 -6.38 -11.49 -16.61
C SER A 85 -6.93 -12.58 -15.71
N LEU A 86 -6.44 -13.81 -15.90
CA LEU A 86 -6.71 -15.02 -15.10
C LEU A 86 -6.33 -14.88 -13.61
N TYR A 87 -5.75 -13.75 -13.19
CA TYR A 87 -5.18 -13.55 -11.86
C TYR A 87 -6.03 -12.68 -10.93
N ASN A 88 -7.15 -12.14 -11.41
CA ASN A 88 -8.00 -11.26 -10.61
C ASN A 88 -8.91 -12.09 -9.69
N GLN A 89 -8.63 -12.10 -8.38
CA GLN A 89 -9.52 -12.68 -7.36
C GLN A 89 -10.10 -11.56 -6.50
N PHE A 90 -11.41 -11.34 -6.60
CA PHE A 90 -12.14 -10.43 -5.70
C PHE A 90 -12.86 -11.25 -4.64
N ARG A 91 -12.66 -10.91 -3.36
CA ARG A 91 -13.32 -11.55 -2.22
C ARG A 91 -13.80 -10.46 -1.26
N THR A 92 -15.05 -10.56 -0.86
CA THR A 92 -15.67 -9.67 0.16
C THR A 92 -16.16 -10.51 1.31
N LEU A 93 -15.94 -10.04 2.53
CA LEU A 93 -16.47 -10.61 3.75
C LEU A 93 -17.29 -9.54 4.48
N TYR A 94 -18.46 -9.93 4.97
CA TYR A 94 -19.30 -9.06 5.79
C TYR A 94 -19.31 -9.59 7.22
N PHE A 95 -19.10 -8.69 8.17
CA PHE A 95 -19.10 -9.00 9.59
C PHE A 95 -20.07 -8.06 10.31
N SER A 96 -20.71 -8.56 11.35
CA SER A 96 -21.38 -7.73 12.35
C SER A 96 -20.49 -7.74 13.58
N LEU A 97 -19.90 -6.59 13.90
CA LEU A 97 -18.90 -6.45 14.96
C LEU A 97 -19.33 -5.33 15.90
N ASP A 98 -19.09 -5.53 17.19
CA ASP A 98 -19.00 -4.42 18.13
C ASP A 98 -17.59 -3.81 18.11
N GLN A 99 -17.36 -2.75 18.88
CA GLN A 99 -16.07 -2.04 18.89
C GLN A 99 -14.90 -2.94 19.33
N ALA A 100 -15.10 -3.80 20.33
CA ALA A 100 -14.04 -4.69 20.82
C ALA A 100 -13.68 -5.75 19.78
N ALA A 101 -14.68 -6.35 19.13
CA ALA A 101 -14.48 -7.30 18.04
C ALA A 101 -13.88 -6.63 16.79
N PHE A 102 -14.17 -5.35 16.56
CA PHE A 102 -13.54 -4.55 15.51
C PHE A 102 -12.05 -4.31 15.78
N GLU A 103 -11.67 -4.02 17.03
CA GLU A 103 -10.27 -3.86 17.41
C GLU A 103 -9.50 -5.19 17.28
N ASP A 104 -10.10 -6.29 17.76
CA ASP A 104 -9.53 -7.65 17.64
C ASP A 104 -9.31 -8.08 16.18
N ILE A 105 -10.27 -7.82 15.29
CA ILE A 105 -10.09 -8.14 13.86
C ILE A 105 -8.99 -7.27 13.23
N CYS A 106 -8.83 -6.02 13.66
CA CYS A 106 -7.75 -5.15 13.20
C CYS A 106 -6.37 -5.69 13.62
N GLU A 107 -6.23 -6.13 14.87
CA GLU A 107 -5.01 -6.79 15.37
C GLU A 107 -4.72 -8.08 14.61
N THR A 108 -5.75 -8.92 14.40
CA THR A 108 -5.64 -10.16 13.63
C THR A 108 -5.18 -9.89 12.19
N LEU A 109 -5.72 -8.87 11.53
CA LEU A 109 -5.31 -8.49 10.17
C LEU A 109 -3.86 -8.00 10.13
N ASN A 110 -3.42 -7.25 11.14
CA ASN A 110 -2.01 -6.83 11.26
C ASN A 110 -1.08 -8.03 11.41
N ASP A 111 -1.46 -9.02 12.22
CA ASP A 111 -0.71 -10.25 12.40
C ASP A 111 -0.63 -11.08 11.11
N VAL A 112 -1.76 -11.20 10.39
CA VAL A 112 -1.78 -11.85 9.07
C VAL A 112 -0.87 -11.11 8.09
N ALA A 113 -0.93 -9.78 8.03
CA ALA A 113 -0.07 -8.98 7.17
C ALA A 113 1.42 -9.18 7.50
N ASN A 114 1.78 -9.21 8.80
CA ASN A 114 3.14 -9.47 9.25
C ASN A 114 3.61 -10.89 8.87
N ARG A 115 2.76 -11.90 9.04
CA ARG A 115 3.07 -13.28 8.64
C ARG A 115 3.27 -13.41 7.13
N LEU A 116 2.39 -12.79 6.33
CA LEU A 116 2.52 -12.75 4.88
C LEU A 116 3.80 -12.04 4.46
N LYS A 117 4.16 -10.94 5.13
CA LYS A 117 5.41 -10.22 4.90
C LYS A 117 6.63 -11.11 5.15
N VAL A 118 6.71 -11.77 6.30
CA VAL A 118 7.83 -12.66 6.63
C VAL A 118 7.93 -13.82 5.64
N LYS A 119 6.80 -14.36 5.19
CA LYS A 119 6.75 -15.54 4.33
C LYS A 119 6.99 -15.26 2.84
N TYR A 120 6.50 -14.14 2.33
CA TYR A 120 6.44 -13.87 0.89
C TYR A 120 7.17 -12.59 0.47
N CYS A 121 7.48 -11.68 1.40
CA CYS A 121 8.24 -10.47 1.10
C CYS A 121 9.74 -10.79 1.14
N ASN A 122 10.17 -11.58 0.15
CA ASN A 122 11.56 -11.97 -0.01
C ASN A 122 12.33 -10.77 -0.61
N ASN A 123 13.62 -10.66 -0.33
CA ASN A 123 14.44 -9.56 -0.84
C ASN A 123 14.72 -9.65 -2.36
N TYR A 124 14.16 -10.61 -3.09
CA TYR A 124 14.46 -10.87 -4.50
C TYR A 124 13.23 -10.70 -5.41
N ILE A 125 13.34 -9.84 -6.42
CA ILE A 125 12.31 -9.57 -7.44
C ILE A 125 12.55 -10.32 -8.75
N ASN A 126 13.78 -10.73 -9.07
CA ASN A 126 14.08 -11.31 -10.38
C ASN A 126 13.16 -12.50 -10.72
N ASP A 127 12.64 -12.49 -11.96
CA ASP A 127 11.65 -13.42 -12.53
C ASP A 127 10.29 -13.51 -11.82
N LYS A 128 9.98 -12.57 -10.92
CA LYS A 128 8.72 -12.52 -10.18
C LYS A 128 7.91 -11.28 -10.52
N ARG A 129 6.59 -11.40 -10.34
CA ARG A 129 5.66 -10.26 -10.42
C ARG A 129 5.45 -9.68 -9.03
N LEU A 130 5.44 -8.35 -8.94
CA LEU A 130 5.00 -7.67 -7.73
C LEU A 130 3.47 -7.76 -7.64
N PHE A 131 2.97 -8.35 -6.55
CA PHE A 131 1.54 -8.40 -6.26
C PHE A 131 1.22 -7.42 -5.13
N LYS A 132 0.21 -6.58 -5.35
CA LYS A 132 -0.35 -5.69 -4.33
C LYS A 132 -1.57 -6.38 -3.72
N PHE A 133 -1.59 -6.48 -2.40
CA PHE A 133 -2.74 -6.98 -1.66
C PHE A 133 -3.21 -5.88 -0.69
N ASN A 134 -4.49 -5.49 -0.78
CA ASN A 134 -5.06 -4.44 0.05
C ASN A 134 -6.19 -5.02 0.90
N PHE A 135 -6.15 -4.81 2.21
CA PHE A 135 -7.29 -5.00 3.08
C PHE A 135 -8.04 -3.67 3.23
N GLN A 136 -9.36 -3.71 3.19
CA GLN A 136 -10.22 -2.55 3.43
C GLN A 136 -11.28 -2.96 4.44
N LEU A 137 -11.35 -2.23 5.55
CA LEU A 137 -12.34 -2.44 6.59
C LEU A 137 -12.93 -1.07 6.95
N TYR A 138 -14.23 -0.92 6.73
CA TYR A 138 -14.98 0.30 7.00
C TYR A 138 -16.43 -0.05 7.33
N PRO A 139 -17.12 0.73 8.17
CA PRO A 139 -18.54 0.52 8.41
C PRO A 139 -19.32 0.79 7.11
N VAL A 140 -20.20 -0.15 6.75
CA VAL A 140 -21.10 -0.01 5.60
C VAL A 140 -22.51 0.45 6.02
N THR A 141 -22.75 0.57 7.32
CA THR A 141 -23.99 1.02 7.94
C THR A 141 -23.68 1.88 9.14
N ASP A 142 -24.55 2.83 9.45
CA ASP A 142 -24.54 3.54 10.72
C ASP A 142 -24.93 2.61 11.88
N LEU A 143 -24.60 3.02 13.11
CA LEU A 143 -25.09 2.34 14.31
C LEU A 143 -26.62 2.40 14.34
N LEU A 144 -27.26 1.23 14.31
CA LEU A 144 -28.71 1.13 14.41
C LEU A 144 -29.13 1.50 15.85
N ASN A 145 -29.59 2.73 16.05
CA ASN A 145 -30.23 3.13 17.31
C ASN A 145 -31.56 2.37 17.47
N THR A 146 -31.56 1.32 18.28
CA THR A 146 -32.76 0.52 18.59
C THR A 146 -33.74 1.22 19.53
N ALA A 147 -33.54 2.50 19.84
CA ALA A 147 -34.35 3.26 20.81
C ALA A 147 -35.76 3.68 20.31
N SER A 148 -36.13 3.42 19.06
CA SER A 148 -37.41 3.91 18.47
C SER A 148 -38.51 2.85 18.30
N LYS A 149 -38.47 1.72 19.04
CA LYS A 149 -39.53 0.68 18.99
C LYS A 149 -40.27 0.46 20.32
N MET A 150 -40.37 1.49 21.17
CA MET A 150 -41.26 1.46 22.34
C MET A 150 -42.00 2.80 22.55
N SER A 151 -42.72 3.27 21.53
CA SER A 151 -43.82 4.24 21.71
C SER A 151 -45.07 3.77 20.99
#